data_AF-A0A5K0VTF5-F1
#
_entry.id   AF-A0A5K0VTF5-F1
#
_cell.length_a   1.000
_cell.length_b   1.000
_cell.length_c   1.000
_cell.angle_alpha   90.00
_cell.angle_beta   90.00
_cell.angle_gamma   90.00
#
_symmetry.space_group_name_H-M   'P 1'
#
loop_
_entity.id
_entity.type
_entity.pdbx_description
1 polymer ?
#
loop_
_entity_poly.entity_id
_entity_poly.type
_entity_poly.pdbx_seq_one_letter_code
_entity_poly.pdbx_strand_id
1 'polypeptide(L)' 'VSTGGIPAPEQSQPLGTISAAPWGSALILPISYTYIAMMGSKGLTEASKLAILNANYMAKRLE' A
#
# COMPACT_ATOMS: atom_id res chain seq x y z
N VAL A 1 22.50 28.36 27.56
CA VAL A 1 21.68 28.01 26.37
C VAL A 1 20.85 26.79 26.74
N SER A 2 19.58 27.02 27.04
CA SER A 2 18.58 25.96 27.13
C SER A 2 18.01 25.82 25.73
N THR A 3 18.45 24.79 24.99
CA THR A 3 18.00 24.55 23.62
C THR A 3 16.53 24.11 23.67
N GLY A 4 15.63 25.08 23.64
CA GLY A 4 14.20 24.86 23.52
C GLY A 4 13.89 24.28 22.15
N GLY A 5 13.45 23.03 22.10
CA GLY A 5 13.02 22.44 20.84
C GLY A 5 12.98 20.92 20.79
N ILE A 6 12.50 20.25 21.82
CA ILE A 6 11.90 18.92 21.65
C ILE A 6 10.55 18.97 22.38
N PRO A 7 9.41 18.96 21.67
CA PRO A 7 8.12 18.81 22.34
C PRO A 7 8.12 17.48 23.09
N ALA A 8 7.59 17.48 24.32
CA ALA A 8 7.36 16.26 25.07
C ALA A 8 6.60 15.25 24.17
N PRO A 9 6.91 13.94 24.24
CA PRO A 9 6.21 12.97 23.42
C PRO A 9 4.72 13.15 23.67
N GLU A 10 4.00 13.49 22.59
CA GLU A 10 2.54 13.54 22.60
C GLU A 10 2.07 12.20 23.20
N GLN A 11 1.24 12.26 24.23
CA GLN A 11 0.67 11.06 24.82
C GLN A 11 -0.10 10.34 23.70
N SER A 12 0.51 9.30 23.12
CA SER A 12 -0.09 8.50 22.06
C SER A 12 -1.37 7.88 22.59
N GLN A 13 -2.49 8.57 22.40
CA GLN A 13 -3.81 8.07 22.77
C GLN A 13 -4.01 6.76 22.00
N PRO A 14 -4.34 5.64 22.68
CA PRO A 14 -4.56 4.38 22.00
C PRO A 14 -5.72 4.55 21.01
N LEU A 15 -5.47 4.26 19.73
CA LEU A 15 -6.38 4.49 18.59
C LEU A 15 -7.67 3.64 18.62
N GLY A 16 -8.01 3.00 19.74
CA GLY A 16 -9.16 2.11 19.87
C GLY A 16 -9.12 0.89 18.93
N THR A 17 -10.24 0.16 18.87
CA THR A 17 -10.39 -1.00 17.99
C THR A 17 -11.15 -0.60 16.71
N ILE A 18 -10.49 -0.66 15.56
CA ILE A 18 -11.08 -0.32 14.25
C ILE A 18 -11.76 -1.53 13.57
N SER A 19 -11.30 -2.75 13.87
CA SER A 19 -11.81 -3.99 13.28
C SER A 19 -12.20 -5.02 14.34
N ALA A 20 -13.23 -5.82 14.05
CA ALA A 20 -13.74 -6.85 14.96
C ALA A 20 -12.75 -8.02 15.19
N ALA A 21 -11.87 -8.28 14.21
CA ALA A 21 -10.81 -9.27 14.32
C ALA A 21 -9.43 -8.59 14.26
N PRO A 22 -8.38 -9.13 14.91
CA PRO A 22 -7.07 -8.49 15.00
C PRO A 22 -6.41 -8.17 13.64
N TRP A 23 -6.72 -8.95 12.60
CA TRP A 23 -6.23 -8.76 11.23
C TRP A 23 -7.36 -8.62 10.19
N GLY A 24 -8.58 -8.29 10.63
CA GLY A 24 -9.75 -8.27 9.75
C GLY A 24 -9.99 -9.63 9.06
N SER A 25 -10.20 -9.61 7.75
CA SER A 25 -10.40 -10.80 6.92
C SER A 25 -9.08 -11.51 6.59
N ALA A 26 -8.44 -12.13 7.59
CA ALA A 26 -7.11 -12.73 7.43
C ALA A 26 -7.02 -13.79 6.31
N LEU A 27 -8.11 -14.49 6.01
CA LEU A 27 -8.16 -15.55 4.99
C LEU A 27 -7.96 -15.06 3.55
N ILE A 28 -8.15 -13.77 3.26
CA ILE A 28 -7.94 -13.23 1.91
C ILE A 28 -6.50 -12.75 1.68
N LEU A 29 -5.69 -12.59 2.74
CA LEU A 29 -4.30 -12.13 2.63
C LEU A 29 -3.40 -13.01 1.74
N PRO A 30 -3.56 -14.35 1.70
CA PRO A 30 -2.79 -15.20 0.80
C PRO A 30 -2.94 -14.86 -0.69
N ILE A 31 -4.06 -14.26 -1.11
CA ILE A 31 -4.27 -13.87 -2.52
C ILE A 31 -3.24 -12.81 -2.92
N SER A 32 -3.13 -11.73 -2.14
CA SER A 32 -2.15 -10.67 -2.40
C SER A 32 -0.72 -11.15 -2.19
N TYR A 33 -0.48 -11.97 -1.16
CA TYR A 33 0.85 -12.53 -0.90
C TYR A 33 1.36 -13.38 -2.07
N THR A 34 0.53 -14.31 -2.57
CA THR A 34 0.91 -15.18 -3.68
C THR A 34 1.11 -14.37 -4.97
N TYR A 35 0.30 -13.35 -5.24
CA TYR A 35 0.52 -12.42 -6.35
C TYR A 35 1.91 -11.76 -6.27
N ILE A 36 2.27 -11.19 -5.11
CA ILE A 36 3.57 -10.54 -4.91
C ILE A 36 4.71 -11.55 -5.05
N ALA A 37 4.59 -12.72 -4.43
CA ALA A 37 5.61 -13.76 -4.42
C ALA A 37 5.86 -14.33 -5.83
N MET A 38 4.82 -14.56 -6.62
CA MET A 38 4.94 -15.09 -7.99
C MET A 38 5.48 -14.05 -8.99
N MET A 39 5.05 -12.80 -8.86
CA MET A 39 5.45 -11.74 -9.80
C MET A 39 6.86 -11.21 -9.54
N GLY A 40 7.26 -11.11 -8.27
CA GLY A 40 8.55 -10.55 -7.87
C GLY A 40 8.73 -9.07 -8.27
N SER A 41 9.86 -8.46 -7.88
CA SER A 41 10.10 -7.02 -8.10
C SER A 41 10.01 -6.61 -9.58
N LYS A 42 10.59 -7.42 -10.47
CA LYS A 42 10.56 -7.18 -11.92
C LYS A 42 9.13 -7.30 -12.47
N GLY A 43 8.40 -8.37 -12.12
CA GLY A 43 7.03 -8.57 -12.61
C GLY A 43 6.08 -7.48 -12.14
N LEU A 44 6.17 -7.03 -10.88
CA LEU A 44 5.37 -5.92 -10.37
C LEU A 44 5.63 -4.61 -11.14
N THR A 45 6.90 -4.35 -11.46
CA THR A 45 7.31 -3.16 -12.21
C THR A 45 6.78 -3.21 -13.64
N GLU A 46 6.92 -4.35 -14.32
CA GLU A 46 6.42 -4.53 -15.69
C GLU A 46 4.89 -4.50 -15.75
N ALA A 47 4.18 -5.08 -14.77
CA ALA A 47 2.73 -5.01 -14.69
C ALA A 47 2.24 -3.55 -14.61
N SER A 48 2.92 -2.71 -13.83
CA SER A 48 2.60 -1.29 -13.71
C SER A 48 2.86 -0.52 -15.00
N LYS A 49 3.99 -0.78 -15.67
CA LYS A 49 4.30 -0.20 -16.99
C LYS A 49 3.26 -0.57 -18.03
N LEU A 50 2.87 -1.84 -18.07
CA LEU A 50 1.88 -2.35 -19.02
C LEU A 50 0.49 -1.76 -18.75
N ALA A 51 0.10 -1.59 -17.49
CA ALA A 51 -1.16 -0.94 -17.14
C ALA A 51 -1.24 0.50 -17.69
N ILE A 52 -0.17 1.29 -17.49
CA ILE A 52 -0.08 2.66 -18.00
C ILE A 52 -0.06 2.67 -19.53
N LEU A 53 0.73 1.79 -20.15
CA LEU A 53 0.80 1.68 -21.61
C LEU A 53 -0.56 1.34 -22.22
N ASN A 54 -1.25 0.34 -21.68
CA ASN A 54 -2.55 -0.09 -22.17
C ASN A 54 -3.60 1.02 -22.03
N ALA A 55 -3.61 1.75 -20.91
CA ALA A 55 -4.50 2.88 -20.71
C ALA A 55 -4.26 3.99 -21.75
N ASN A 56 -3.01 4.37 -21.99
CA ASN A 56 -2.65 5.38 -23.00
C ASN A 56 -2.94 4.91 -24.42
N TYR A 57 -2.70 3.63 -24.72
CA TYR A 57 -3.01 3.06 -26.03
C TYR A 57 -4.52 3.12 -26.32
N MET A 58 -5.36 2.78 -25.33
CA MET A 58 -6.81 2.92 -25.46
C MET A 58 -7.25 4.38 -25.63
N ALA A 59 -6.70 5.30 -24.83
CA ALA A 59 -6.98 6.72 -24.95
C ALA A 59 -6.65 7.21 -26.37
N LYS A 60 -5.45 6.93 -26.87
CA LYS A 60 -5.01 7.39 -28.20
C LYS A 60 -5.81 6.79 -29.35
N ARG A 61 -6.34 5.59 -29.17
CA ARG A 61 -7.16 4.91 -30.19
C ARG A 61 -8.60 5.45 -30.25
N LEU A 62 -9.10 6.02 -29.16
CA LEU A 62 -10.47 6.50 -29.01
C LEU A 62 -10.58 8.04 -29.06
N GLU A 63 -9.46 8.76 -29.11
CA GLU A 63 -9.38 10.18 -29.51
C GLU A 63 -9.97 10.40 -30.92
#